data_AF-A0A1Q9P974-F1
#
_entry.id   AF-A0A1Q9P974-F1
#
_cell.length_a   1.000
_cell.length_b   1.000
_cell.length_c   1.000
_cell.angle_alpha   90.00
_cell.angle_beta   90.00
_cell.angle_gamma   90.00
#
_symmetry.space_group_name_H-M   'P 1'
#
loop_
_entity.id
_entity.type
_entity.pdbx_description
1 polymer ?
#
loop_
_entity_poly.entity_id
_entity_poly.type
_entity_poly.pdbx_seq_one_letter_code
_entity_poly.pdbx_strand_id
1 'polypeptide(L)'
;HLKMGFFGYLFLIGIDFLIKRKKIENKRSFAFSRLLTSLLVPWIIFIIWYLAPAIIGLPLSFGWELAWAMIVVFITGILASIIDENTEKLKFNLSVKIIIIGLALISIFIFILFSFGDGPWVDVFTLHEH
;
A
#
# COMPACT_ATOMS: atom_id res chain seq x y z
N HIS A 1 4.01 2.87 -9.52
CA HIS A 1 2.75 3.07 -8.74
C HIS A 1 2.85 2.60 -7.29
N LEU A 2 3.48 1.45 -7.00
CA LEU A 2 3.54 0.85 -5.65
C LEU A 2 4.10 1.76 -4.56
N LYS A 3 5.30 2.34 -4.75
CA LYS A 3 5.91 3.25 -3.77
C LYS A 3 5.10 4.52 -3.53
N MET A 4 4.48 5.07 -4.58
CA MET A 4 3.61 6.24 -4.47
C MET A 4 2.36 5.91 -3.65
N GLY A 5 1.76 4.73 -3.87
CA GLY A 5 0.64 4.24 -3.07
C GLY A 5 1.01 4.05 -1.60
N PHE A 6 2.18 3.45 -1.33
CA PHE A 6 2.68 3.25 0.03
C PHE A 6 2.85 4.59 0.77
N PHE A 7 3.64 5.52 0.22
CA PHE A 7 3.90 6.80 0.87
C PHE A 7 2.66 7.69 0.91
N GLY A 8 1.84 7.68 -0.14
CA GLY A 8 0.57 8.40 -0.17
C GLY A 8 -0.38 7.93 0.92
N TYR A 9 -0.46 6.61 1.15
CA TYR A 9 -1.27 6.06 2.22
C TYR A 9 -0.65 6.34 3.61
N LEU A 10 0.67 6.27 3.79
CA LEU A 10 1.32 6.70 5.04
C LEU A 10 1.02 8.16 5.37
N PHE A 11 1.03 9.03 4.37
CA PHE A 11 0.63 10.43 4.54
C PHE A 11 -0.84 10.57 4.92
N LEU A 12 -1.72 9.79 4.28
CA LEU A 12 -3.14 9.72 4.60
C LEU A 12 -3.35 9.32 6.07
N ILE A 13 -2.62 8.33 6.60
CA ILE A 13 -2.68 7.93 8.02
C ILE A 13 -2.41 9.13 8.93
N GLY A 14 -1.41 9.95 8.59
CA GLY A 14 -1.08 11.18 9.33
C GLY A 14 -2.25 12.17 9.37
N ILE A 15 -2.87 12.43 8.21
CA ILE A 15 -4.07 13.26 8.10
C ILE A 15 -5.21 12.67 8.94
N ASP A 16 -5.45 11.36 8.78
CA ASP A 16 -6.55 10.66 9.43
C ASP A 16 -6.40 10.69 10.95
N PHE A 17 -5.17 10.56 11.45
CA PHE A 17 -4.85 10.75 12.86
C PHE A 17 -5.16 12.17 13.32
N LEU A 18 -4.75 13.20 12.57
CA LEU A 18 -5.01 14.60 12.94
C LEU A 18 -6.51 14.91 13.01
N ILE A 19 -7.30 14.39 12.07
CA ILE A 19 -8.76 14.58 12.00
C ILE A 19 -9.45 13.79 13.13
N LYS A 20 -9.09 12.51 13.31
CA LYS A 20 -9.80 11.58 14.19
C LYS A 20 -9.24 11.51 15.60
N ARG A 21 -8.12 12.17 15.94
CA ARG A 21 -7.41 12.07 17.24
C ARG A 21 -8.28 12.16 18.48
N LYS A 22 -9.40 12.91 18.44
CA LYS A 22 -10.32 13.08 19.58
C LYS A 22 -11.35 11.95 19.72
N LYS A 23 -11.58 11.17 18.65
CA LYS A 23 -12.55 10.07 18.58
C LYS A 23 -11.89 8.68 18.69
N ILE A 24 -10.56 8.61 18.68
CA ILE A 24 -9.81 7.35 18.76
C ILE A 24 -9.82 6.86 20.21
N GLU A 25 -10.58 5.80 20.48
CA GLU A 25 -10.63 5.14 21.79
C GLU A 25 -9.32 4.40 22.11
N ASN A 26 -8.74 3.72 21.10
CA ASN A 26 -7.50 2.97 21.27
C ASN A 26 -6.45 3.35 20.21
N LYS A 27 -5.56 4.28 20.59
CA LYS A 27 -4.48 4.77 19.71
C LYS A 27 -3.53 3.68 19.23
N ARG A 28 -3.30 2.63 20.03
CA ARG A 28 -2.42 1.52 19.63
C ARG A 28 -3.09 0.67 18.55
N SER A 29 -4.35 0.29 18.76
CA SER A 29 -5.10 -0.49 17.78
C SER A 29 -5.22 0.26 16.45
N PHE A 30 -5.55 1.55 16.52
CA PHE A 30 -5.55 2.45 15.37
C PHE A 30 -4.21 2.41 14.62
N ALA A 31 -3.09 2.66 15.31
CA ALA A 31 -1.78 2.72 14.65
C ALA A 31 -1.39 1.40 13.97
N PHE A 32 -1.61 0.25 14.64
CA PHE A 32 -1.25 -1.06 14.07
C PHE A 32 -2.16 -1.49 12.93
N SER A 33 -3.46 -1.17 13.02
CA SER A 33 -4.41 -1.35 11.92
C SER A 33 -3.94 -0.59 10.67
N ARG A 34 -3.61 0.70 10.81
CA ARG A 34 -3.20 1.55 9.69
C ARG A 34 -1.83 1.14 9.12
N LEU A 35 -0.89 0.74 9.98
CA LEU A 35 0.40 0.22 9.53
C LEU A 35 0.22 -1.10 8.77
N LEU A 36 -0.63 -2.00 9.24
CA LEU A 36 -0.96 -3.23 8.51
C LEU A 36 -1.56 -2.91 7.14
N THR A 37 -2.54 -2.00 7.08
CA THR A 37 -3.13 -1.59 5.80
C THR A 37 -2.09 -0.95 4.87
N SER A 38 -1.16 -0.16 5.40
CA SER A 38 -0.07 0.43 4.60
C SER A 38 0.82 -0.61 3.94
N LEU A 39 1.04 -1.76 4.60
CA LEU A 39 1.77 -2.89 4.02
C LEU A 39 0.99 -3.57 2.90
N LEU A 40 -0.34 -3.61 3.00
CA LEU A 40 -1.21 -4.26 2.03
C LEU A 40 -1.48 -3.38 0.80
N VAL A 41 -1.51 -2.05 0.96
CA VAL A 41 -1.83 -1.10 -0.12
C VAL A 41 -0.97 -1.30 -1.39
N PRO A 42 0.35 -1.46 -1.32
CA PRO A 42 1.16 -1.77 -2.51
C PRO A 42 0.70 -3.04 -3.20
N TRP A 43 0.41 -4.12 -2.46
CA TRP A 43 -0.06 -5.38 -3.03
C TRP A 43 -1.45 -5.26 -3.65
N ILE A 44 -2.35 -4.49 -3.04
CA ILE A 44 -3.67 -4.19 -3.61
C ILE A 44 -3.51 -3.43 -4.93
N ILE A 45 -2.67 -2.39 -4.95
CA ILE A 45 -2.38 -1.62 -6.16
C ILE A 45 -1.78 -2.53 -7.22
N PHE A 46 -0.84 -3.40 -6.87
CA PHE A 46 -0.23 -4.36 -7.78
C PHE A 46 -1.30 -5.24 -8.44
N ILE A 47 -2.14 -5.91 -7.63
CA ILE A 47 -3.18 -6.82 -8.15
C ILE A 47 -4.14 -6.09 -9.10
N ILE A 48 -4.62 -4.91 -8.71
CA ILE A 48 -5.58 -4.17 -9.52
C ILE A 48 -4.88 -3.59 -10.75
N TRP A 49 -3.73 -2.95 -10.61
CA TRP A 49 -3.01 -2.30 -11.70
C TRP A 49 -2.72 -3.28 -12.84
N TYR A 50 -2.24 -4.48 -12.51
CA TYR A 50 -1.89 -5.52 -13.48
C TYR A 50 -3.09 -6.21 -14.13
N LEU A 51 -4.32 -5.95 -13.68
CA LEU A 51 -5.51 -6.47 -14.32
C LEU A 51 -5.70 -5.90 -15.74
N ALA A 52 -5.42 -4.61 -15.95
CA ALA A 52 -5.51 -3.99 -17.27
C ALA A 52 -4.58 -4.64 -18.31
N PRO A 53 -3.25 -4.75 -18.08
CA PRO A 53 -2.37 -5.41 -19.04
C PRO A 53 -2.70 -6.91 -19.19
N ALA A 54 -3.18 -7.59 -18.16
CA ALA A 54 -3.58 -9.00 -18.26
C ALA A 54 -4.80 -9.23 -19.17
N ILE A 55 -5.75 -8.30 -19.20
CA ILE A 55 -6.97 -8.41 -20.02
C ILE A 55 -6.76 -7.84 -21.43
N ILE A 56 -6.11 -6.69 -21.53
CA ILE A 56 -6.01 -5.91 -22.77
C ILE A 56 -4.76 -6.32 -23.59
N GLY A 57 -3.71 -6.82 -22.93
CA GLY A 57 -2.48 -7.32 -23.56
C GLY A 57 -1.59 -6.26 -24.20
N LEU A 58 -2.07 -5.02 -24.38
CA LEU A 58 -1.36 -3.92 -25.03
C LEU A 58 -1.22 -2.73 -24.08
N PRO A 59 -0.15 -1.92 -24.22
CA PRO A 59 0.00 -0.69 -23.46
C PRO A 59 -1.16 0.28 -23.79
N LEU A 60 -1.74 0.85 -22.74
CA LEU A 60 -2.79 1.85 -22.88
C LEU A 60 -2.20 3.15 -23.42
N SER A 61 -2.99 3.90 -24.21
CA SER A 61 -2.65 5.30 -24.49
C SER A 61 -2.61 6.09 -23.18
N PHE A 62 -1.84 7.19 -23.15
CA PHE A 62 -1.71 8.04 -21.96
C PHE A 62 -3.04 8.39 -21.26
N GLY A 63 -4.07 8.75 -22.02
CA GLY A 63 -5.39 9.08 -21.45
C GLY A 63 -6.07 7.89 -20.76
N TRP A 64 -5.97 6.70 -21.35
CA TRP A 64 -6.50 5.46 -20.78
C TRP A 64 -5.69 4.99 -19.57
N GLU A 65 -4.38 5.15 -19.58
CA GLU A 65 -3.52 4.85 -18.43
C GLU A 65 -3.86 5.74 -17.24
N LEU A 66 -4.07 7.05 -17.48
CA LEU A 66 -4.49 7.98 -16.45
C LEU A 66 -5.88 7.63 -15.88
N ALA A 67 -6.85 7.34 -16.75
CA ALA A 67 -8.18 6.91 -16.32
C ALA A 67 -8.10 5.63 -15.47
N TRP A 68 -7.26 4.67 -15.88
CA TRP A 68 -7.03 3.45 -15.13
C TRP A 68 -6.38 3.69 -13.78
N ALA A 69 -5.37 4.57 -13.71
CA ALA A 69 -4.74 4.97 -12.45
C ALA A 69 -5.73 5.57 -11.45
N MET A 70 -6.68 6.39 -11.92
CA MET A 70 -7.74 6.95 -11.07
C MET A 70 -8.66 5.85 -10.52
N ILE A 71 -9.05 4.89 -11.36
CA ILE A 71 -9.86 3.74 -10.94
C ILE A 71 -9.11 2.91 -9.89
N VAL A 72 -7.82 2.60 -10.12
CA VAL A 72 -6.99 1.83 -9.21
C VAL A 72 -6.86 2.52 -7.85
N VAL A 73 -6.62 3.84 -7.83
CA VAL A 73 -6.53 4.62 -6.58
C VAL A 73 -7.85 4.61 -5.84
N PHE A 74 -8.97 4.84 -6.54
CA PHE A 74 -10.30 4.85 -5.93
C PHE A 74 -10.66 3.51 -5.29
N ILE A 75 -10.48 2.40 -6.02
CA ILE A 75 -10.75 1.04 -5.51
C ILE A 75 -9.81 0.73 -4.34
N THR A 76 -8.52 1.04 -4.45
CA THR A 76 -7.54 0.82 -3.37
C THR A 76 -7.94 1.57 -2.11
N GLY A 77 -8.41 2.82 -2.22
CA GLY A 77 -8.87 3.62 -1.08
C GLY A 77 -10.09 2.99 -0.38
N ILE A 78 -11.05 2.48 -1.14
CA ILE A 78 -12.21 1.76 -0.59
C ILE A 78 -11.77 0.51 0.16
N LEU A 79 -10.94 -0.33 -0.47
CA LEU A 79 -10.45 -1.57 0.14
C LEU A 79 -9.63 -1.30 1.40
N ALA A 80 -8.73 -0.31 1.35
CA ALA A 80 -7.94 0.10 2.51
C ALA A 80 -8.84 0.58 3.66
N SER A 81 -9.88 1.37 3.37
CA SER A 81 -10.83 1.84 4.40
C SER A 81 -11.59 0.69 5.06
N ILE A 82 -12.02 -0.31 4.28
CA ILE A 82 -12.68 -1.51 4.79
C ILE A 82 -11.72 -2.32 5.69
N ILE A 83 -10.47 -2.49 5.25
CA ILE A 83 -9.45 -3.19 6.04
C ILE A 83 -9.20 -2.45 7.35
N ASP A 84 -9.04 -1.13 7.32
CA ASP A 84 -8.84 -0.31 8.52
C ASP A 84 -9.97 -0.49 9.54
N GLU A 85 -11.22 -0.37 9.10
CA GLU A 85 -12.37 -0.46 9.99
C GLU A 85 -12.46 -1.83 10.68
N ASN A 86 -12.17 -2.90 9.94
CA ASN A 86 -12.24 -4.26 10.47
C ASN A 86 -11.03 -4.60 11.34
N THR A 87 -9.85 -4.11 10.98
CA THR A 87 -8.60 -4.41 11.71
C THR A 87 -8.44 -3.57 12.97
N GLU A 88 -9.04 -2.38 13.04
CA GLU A 88 -9.00 -1.53 14.24
C GLU A 88 -9.71 -2.17 15.44
N LYS A 89 -10.72 -3.00 15.17
CA LYS A 89 -11.48 -3.76 16.18
C LYS A 89 -10.66 -4.93 16.75
N LEU A 90 -9.53 -5.30 16.13
CA LEU A 90 -8.69 -6.43 16.53
C LEU A 90 -7.73 -6.07 17.67
N LYS A 91 -7.45 -7.04 18.53
CA LYS A 91 -6.39 -6.94 19.55
C LYS A 91 -5.12 -7.63 19.03
N PHE A 92 -4.19 -6.84 18.50
CA PHE A 92 -2.89 -7.36 18.05
C PHE A 92 -2.00 -7.77 19.23
N ASN A 93 -1.57 -9.04 19.23
CA ASN A 93 -0.58 -9.55 20.19
C ASN A 93 0.83 -8.98 19.89
N LEU A 94 1.78 -9.21 20.79
CA LEU A 94 3.13 -8.64 20.66
C LEU A 94 3.86 -9.16 19.41
N SER A 95 3.76 -10.46 19.12
CA SER A 95 4.42 -11.07 17.97
C SER A 95 3.96 -10.45 16.64
N VAL A 96 2.64 -10.28 16.46
CA VAL A 96 2.08 -9.65 15.25
C VAL A 96 2.52 -8.19 15.12
N LYS A 97 2.58 -7.45 16.24
CA LYS A 97 3.08 -6.06 16.24
C LYS A 97 4.53 -5.96 15.77
N ILE A 98 5.40 -6.87 16.24
CA ILE A 98 6.80 -6.93 15.84
C ILE A 98 6.91 -7.19 14.33
N ILE A 99 6.11 -8.12 13.80
CA ILE A 99 6.07 -8.42 12.37
C ILE A 99 5.63 -7.20 11.55
N ILE A 100 4.53 -6.54 11.95
CA ILE A 100 4.03 -5.34 11.25
C ILE A 100 5.08 -4.24 11.22
N ILE A 101 5.73 -3.96 12.35
CA ILE A 101 6.77 -2.92 12.42
C ILE A 101 7.98 -3.31 11.56
N GLY A 102 8.46 -4.54 11.69
CA GLY A 102 9.61 -5.04 10.92
C GLY A 102 9.36 -4.92 9.42
N LEU A 103 8.21 -5.39 8.94
CA LEU A 103 7.82 -5.27 7.54
C LEU A 103 7.69 -3.82 7.11
N ALA A 104 7.09 -2.95 7.93
CA ALA A 104 6.93 -1.53 7.58
C ALA A 104 8.28 -0.83 7.41
N LEU A 105 9.23 -1.10 8.31
CA LEU A 105 10.59 -0.57 8.21
C LEU A 105 11.32 -1.10 6.97
N ILE A 106 11.19 -2.40 6.67
CA ILE A 106 11.74 -3.00 5.46
C ILE A 106 11.13 -2.35 4.21
N SER A 107 9.81 -2.18 4.15
CA SER A 107 9.13 -1.52 3.02
C SER A 107 9.58 -0.08 2.84
N ILE A 108 9.70 0.69 3.94
CA ILE A 108 10.24 2.06 3.89
C ILE A 108 11.66 2.05 3.32
N PHE A 109 12.54 1.20 3.87
CA PHE A 109 13.93 1.11 3.46
C PHE A 109 14.05 0.75 1.98
N ILE A 110 13.35 -0.29 1.53
CA ILE A 110 13.36 -0.75 0.13
C ILE A 110 12.83 0.32 -0.82
N PHE A 111 11.69 0.96 -0.50
CA PHE A 111 11.12 1.99 -1.36
C PHE A 111 11.97 3.26 -1.43
N ILE A 112 12.69 3.62 -0.36
CA ILE A 112 13.67 4.70 -0.38
C ILE A 112 14.89 4.30 -1.22
N LEU A 113 15.46 3.12 -0.95
CA LEU A 113 16.65 2.62 -1.63
C LEU A 113 16.45 2.58 -3.16
N PHE A 114 15.36 1.98 -3.63
CA PHE A 114 15.01 1.94 -5.06
C PHE A 114 14.45 3.26 -5.63
N SER A 115 14.40 4.33 -4.82
CA SER A 115 14.12 5.68 -5.34
C SER A 115 15.38 6.46 -5.67
N PHE A 116 16.52 6.14 -5.05
CA PHE A 116 17.78 6.86 -5.23
C PHE A 116 18.93 5.99 -5.78
N GLY A 117 18.84 4.68 -5.63
CA GLY A 117 19.77 3.72 -6.23
C GLY A 117 19.23 3.09 -7.50
N ASP A 118 20.02 2.17 -8.06
CA ASP A 118 19.59 1.34 -9.17
C ASP A 118 18.37 0.49 -8.78
N GLY A 119 17.50 0.25 -9.77
CA GLY A 119 16.31 -0.57 -9.57
C GLY A 119 16.65 -1.99 -9.10
N PRO A 120 15.68 -2.72 -8.53
CA PRO A 120 15.92 -4.10 -8.13
C PRO A 120 16.42 -4.93 -9.30
N TRP A 121 17.41 -5.79 -9.05
CA TRP A 121 17.87 -6.74 -10.07
C TRP A 121 16.84 -7.82 -10.38
N VAL A 122 15.68 -7.85 -9.70
CA VAL A 122 14.60 -8.83 -9.93
C VAL A 122 13.28 -8.08 -10.09
N ASP A 123 12.54 -8.39 -11.15
CA ASP A 123 11.15 -7.93 -11.34
C ASP A 123 10.20 -9.13 -11.12
N VAL A 124 8.97 -8.84 -10.72
CA VAL A 124 7.95 -9.87 -10.42
C VAL A 124 7.57 -10.67 -11.66
N PHE A 125 7.66 -10.07 -12.85
CA PHE A 125 7.23 -10.71 -14.10
C PHE A 125 8.31 -10.82 -15.18
N THR A 126 9.52 -10.31 -14.96
CA THR A 126 10.61 -10.50 -15.94
C THR A 126 11.37 -11.78 -15.63
N LEU A 127 11.44 -12.69 -16.60
CA LEU A 127 12.40 -13.78 -16.57
C LEU A 127 13.76 -13.21 -16.96
N HIS A 128 14.74 -13.34 -16.08
CA HIS A 128 16.13 -13.08 -16.42
C HIS A 128 16.64 -14.33 -17.16
N GLU A 129 16.73 -14.25 -18.47
CA GLU A 129 17.47 -15.25 -19.24
C GLU A 129 18.94 -15.14 -18.84
N HIS A 130 19.47 -16.21 -18.25
CA HIS A 130 20.87 -16.37 -17.85
C HIS A 130 21.77 -16.61 -19.06
#